data_AF-A0A9D1H0S4-F1
#
_entry.id   AF-A0A9D1H0S4-F1
#
_cell.length_a   1.000
_cell.length_b   1.000
_cell.length_c   1.000
_cell.angle_alpha   90.00
_cell.angle_beta   90.00
_cell.angle_gamma   90.00
#
_symmetry.space_group_name_H-M   'P 1'
#
loop_
_entity.id
_entity.type
_entity.pdbx_description
1 polymer ?
#
loop_
_entity_poly.entity_id
_entity_poly.type
_entity_poly.pdbx_seq_one_letter_code
_entity_poly.pdbx_strand_id
1 'polypeptide(L)'
;LRSRTAAELARTPYPVTAEVLADALVPAFETPLGPIASGLRLRDFGVADRLSELDFELPLAGGDRPTGARVRVADLAAVLAEHVGDHPHLHAYPAMLASEPTGEQTLRGYLTGSIDSVLRVRDDAGGPPRHLVVDYKSNWLGEFGVPLTVASYHPDRVAEAMMRAHYPLQALLYSVALHRFLSWRMPDYDPATHLGGIAYLFVRGMAGPDTPTVDQVPYGVFSWDPGPDLVIAWSQLLAGEGA
;
A
#
# COMPACT_ATOMS: atom_id res chain seq x y z
N LEU A 1 -4.89 -20.50 -10.97
CA LEU A 1 -5.59 -20.24 -9.69
C LEU A 1 -6.00 -21.55 -9.01
N ARG A 2 -6.93 -22.34 -9.57
CA ARG A 2 -7.41 -23.63 -8.99
C ARG A 2 -6.32 -24.56 -8.45
N SER A 3 -5.24 -24.79 -9.22
CA SER A 3 -4.11 -25.62 -8.77
C SER A 3 -3.39 -25.03 -7.54
N ARG A 4 -3.20 -23.70 -7.48
CA ARG A 4 -2.60 -23.02 -6.31
C ARG A 4 -3.53 -23.10 -5.11
N THR A 5 -4.83 -22.83 -5.30
CA THR A 5 -5.83 -22.93 -4.24
C THR A 5 -5.92 -24.35 -3.66
N ALA A 6 -5.84 -25.38 -4.50
CA ALA A 6 -5.80 -26.78 -4.05
C ALA A 6 -4.55 -27.08 -3.23
N ALA A 7 -3.38 -26.59 -3.65
CA ALA A 7 -2.13 -26.74 -2.90
C ALA A 7 -2.20 -26.04 -1.53
N GLU A 8 -2.77 -24.84 -1.47
CA GLU A 8 -2.92 -24.11 -0.20
C GLU A 8 -3.93 -24.79 0.74
N LEU A 9 -5.09 -25.23 0.25
CA LEU A 9 -6.06 -25.95 1.08
C LEU A 9 -5.55 -27.31 1.57
N ALA A 10 -4.62 -27.94 0.85
CA ALA A 10 -3.94 -29.15 1.33
C ALA A 10 -2.98 -28.85 2.50
N ARG A 11 -2.37 -27.67 2.53
CA ARG A 11 -1.47 -27.21 3.62
C ARG A 11 -2.26 -26.64 4.81
N THR A 12 -3.33 -25.92 4.53
CA THR A 12 -4.16 -25.22 5.51
C THR A 12 -5.64 -25.49 5.19
N PRO A 13 -6.18 -26.62 5.70
CA PRO A 13 -7.56 -27.00 5.43
C PRO A 13 -8.57 -25.95 5.92
N TYR A 14 -9.52 -25.60 5.06
CA TYR A 14 -10.63 -24.69 5.35
C TYR A 14 -11.91 -25.27 4.74
N PRO A 15 -13.12 -25.03 5.29
CA PRO A 15 -14.38 -25.60 4.79
C PRO A 15 -14.87 -24.94 3.48
N VAL A 16 -14.04 -24.96 2.45
CA VAL A 16 -14.34 -24.50 1.09
C VAL A 16 -13.58 -25.37 0.09
N THR A 17 -14.15 -25.61 -1.10
CA THR A 17 -13.42 -26.34 -2.15
C THR A 17 -12.44 -25.42 -2.86
N ALA A 18 -11.39 -26.01 -3.45
CA ALA A 18 -10.43 -25.25 -4.24
C ALA A 18 -11.07 -24.54 -5.45
N GLU A 19 -12.12 -25.13 -6.02
CA GLU A 19 -12.88 -24.54 -7.12
C GLU A 19 -13.67 -23.31 -6.65
N VAL A 20 -14.46 -23.45 -5.57
CA VAL A 20 -15.25 -22.34 -5.02
C VAL A 20 -14.35 -21.18 -4.60
N LEU A 21 -13.24 -21.46 -3.93
CA LEU A 21 -12.30 -20.41 -3.50
C LEU A 21 -11.57 -19.78 -4.70
N ALA A 22 -11.18 -20.56 -5.71
CA ALA A 22 -10.57 -19.99 -6.91
C ALA A 22 -11.55 -19.10 -7.66
N ASP A 23 -12.78 -19.56 -7.89
CA ASP A 23 -13.79 -18.81 -8.62
C ASP A 23 -14.19 -17.53 -7.85
N ALA A 24 -14.22 -17.57 -6.51
CA ALA A 24 -14.44 -16.39 -5.66
C ALA A 24 -13.30 -15.35 -5.72
N LEU A 25 -12.08 -15.76 -6.08
CA LEU A 25 -10.92 -14.87 -6.20
C LEU A 25 -10.79 -14.25 -7.60
N VAL A 26 -11.33 -14.88 -8.65
CA VAL A 26 -11.24 -14.37 -10.03
C VAL A 26 -11.69 -12.92 -10.16
N PRO A 27 -12.82 -12.47 -9.56
CA PRO A 27 -13.24 -11.08 -9.65
C PRO A 27 -12.18 -10.08 -9.17
N ALA A 28 -11.48 -10.38 -8.08
CA ALA A 28 -10.39 -9.53 -7.58
C ALA A 28 -9.21 -9.45 -8.57
N PHE A 29 -8.93 -10.52 -9.31
CA PHE A 29 -7.89 -10.51 -10.35
C PHE A 29 -8.30 -9.74 -11.62
N GLU A 30 -9.60 -9.55 -11.83
CA GLU A 30 -10.18 -8.95 -13.03
C GLU A 30 -10.63 -7.50 -12.84
N THR A 31 -10.79 -7.02 -11.60
CA THR A 31 -11.09 -5.62 -11.33
C THR A 31 -9.91 -4.74 -11.77
N PRO A 32 -10.14 -3.71 -12.62
CA PRO A 32 -9.12 -2.70 -12.94
C PRO A 32 -8.62 -2.04 -11.66
N LEU A 33 -7.34 -1.73 -11.54
CA LEU A 33 -6.78 -1.10 -10.33
C LEU A 33 -6.86 0.43 -10.35
N GLY A 34 -7.62 0.99 -11.30
CA GLY A 34 -7.79 2.42 -11.47
C GLY A 34 -6.60 3.13 -12.14
N PRO A 35 -6.62 4.47 -12.18
CA PRO A 35 -5.64 5.27 -12.92
C PRO A 35 -4.19 5.08 -12.45
N ILE A 36 -3.95 4.82 -11.15
CA ILE A 36 -2.59 4.69 -10.61
C ILE A 36 -1.81 3.52 -11.23
N ALA A 37 -2.54 2.48 -11.66
CA ALA A 37 -1.99 1.32 -12.36
C ALA A 37 -2.26 1.37 -13.87
N SER A 38 -2.60 2.54 -14.43
CA SER A 38 -2.96 2.71 -15.84
C SER A 38 -4.16 1.84 -16.27
N GLY A 39 -5.11 1.59 -15.36
CA GLY A 39 -6.28 0.74 -15.60
C GLY A 39 -5.98 -0.76 -15.69
N LEU A 40 -4.72 -1.19 -15.51
CA LEU A 40 -4.34 -2.60 -15.50
C LEU A 40 -4.98 -3.33 -14.31
N ARG A 41 -5.16 -4.64 -14.47
CA ARG A 41 -5.68 -5.56 -13.46
C ARG A 41 -4.54 -6.39 -12.88
N LEU A 42 -4.75 -7.02 -11.72
CA LEU A 42 -3.75 -7.94 -11.15
C LEU A 42 -3.33 -9.06 -12.11
N ARG A 43 -4.25 -9.54 -12.95
CA ARG A 43 -3.94 -10.58 -13.96
C ARG A 43 -3.02 -10.13 -15.08
N ASP A 44 -2.90 -8.83 -15.31
CA ASP A 44 -2.10 -8.28 -16.41
C ASP A 44 -0.60 -8.20 -16.02
N PHE A 45 -0.28 -8.30 -14.72
CA PHE A 45 1.10 -8.34 -14.23
C PHE A 45 1.63 -9.78 -14.24
N GLY A 46 2.51 -10.06 -15.20
CA GLY A 46 3.27 -11.30 -15.24
C GLY A 46 4.31 -11.39 -14.11
N VAL A 47 4.91 -12.58 -13.94
CA VAL A 47 5.91 -12.83 -12.89
C VAL A 47 7.12 -11.89 -12.98
N ALA A 48 7.47 -11.41 -14.18
CA ALA A 48 8.57 -10.49 -14.38
C ALA A 48 8.26 -9.04 -13.95
N ASP A 49 6.98 -8.68 -13.83
CA ASP A 49 6.49 -7.35 -13.46
C ASP A 49 5.82 -7.35 -12.08
N ARG A 50 6.00 -8.44 -11.32
CA ARG A 50 5.46 -8.61 -9.98
C ARG A 50 6.51 -9.19 -9.05
N LEU A 51 6.94 -8.40 -8.07
CA LEU A 51 7.64 -8.89 -6.90
C LEU A 51 6.58 -9.12 -5.80
N SER A 52 6.56 -10.32 -5.24
CA SER A 52 5.62 -10.69 -4.16
C SER A 52 6.40 -10.88 -2.88
N GLU A 53 5.80 -10.48 -1.74
CA GLU A 53 6.36 -10.65 -0.40
C GLU A 53 7.79 -10.07 -0.30
N LEU A 54 7.93 -8.76 -0.52
CA LEU A 54 9.20 -8.08 -0.33
C LEU A 54 9.39 -7.76 1.16
N ASP A 55 10.18 -8.61 1.83
CA ASP A 55 10.61 -8.38 3.20
C ASP A 55 11.64 -7.25 3.28
N PHE A 56 11.57 -6.47 4.36
CA PHE A 56 12.54 -5.42 4.65
C PHE A 56 12.86 -5.34 6.14
N GLU A 57 14.06 -4.80 6.40
CA GLU A 57 14.51 -4.35 7.71
C GLU A 57 15.09 -2.96 7.55
N LEU A 58 14.45 -1.96 8.19
CA LEU A 58 14.85 -0.57 8.12
C LEU A 58 15.49 -0.14 9.45
N PRO A 59 16.78 0.26 9.46
CA PRO A 59 17.36 0.88 10.64
C PRO A 59 16.71 2.25 10.87
N LEU A 60 16.32 2.49 12.12
CA LEU A 60 15.74 3.73 12.61
C LEU A 60 16.79 4.48 13.43
N ALA A 61 17.05 5.74 13.08
CA ALA A 61 18.01 6.62 13.75
C ALA A 61 19.40 5.97 13.98
N GLY A 62 19.92 5.27 12.96
CA GLY A 62 21.25 4.65 12.97
C GLY A 62 21.31 3.16 13.34
N GLY A 63 20.18 2.53 13.67
CA GLY A 63 20.13 1.07 13.93
C GLY A 63 21.14 0.61 15.00
N ASP A 64 22.07 -0.26 14.61
CA ASP A 64 23.15 -0.76 15.48
C ASP A 64 24.13 0.32 15.97
N ARG A 65 24.21 1.46 15.26
CA ARG A 65 25.04 2.61 15.63
C ARG A 65 24.16 3.86 15.72
N PRO A 66 23.43 4.04 16.84
CA PRO A 66 22.49 5.14 16.98
C PRO A 66 23.18 6.49 16.72
N THR A 67 22.55 7.34 15.92
CA THR A 67 23.09 8.66 15.59
C THR A 67 22.92 9.68 16.72
N GLY A 68 22.16 9.32 17.77
CA GLY A 68 21.77 10.22 18.85
C GLY A 68 20.53 11.07 18.52
N ALA A 69 20.07 11.03 17.27
CA ALA A 69 18.84 11.67 16.83
C ALA A 69 17.63 11.05 17.54
N ARG A 70 16.69 11.91 17.99
CA ARG A 70 15.43 11.48 18.58
C ARG A 70 14.29 11.77 17.62
N VAL A 71 13.99 10.80 16.77
CA VAL A 71 12.88 10.89 15.81
C VAL A 71 11.61 10.38 16.48
N ARG A 72 10.54 11.16 16.45
CA ARG A 72 9.20 10.79 16.94
C ARG A 72 8.21 10.64 15.80
N VAL A 73 7.11 9.95 16.06
CA VAL A 73 5.99 9.85 15.11
C VAL A 73 5.41 11.23 14.79
N ALA A 74 5.38 12.16 15.76
CA ALA A 74 4.97 13.54 15.54
C ALA A 74 5.85 14.27 14.51
N ASP A 75 7.14 13.92 14.41
CA ASP A 75 8.05 14.55 13.45
C ASP A 75 7.75 14.05 12.02
N LEU A 76 7.42 12.76 11.86
CA LEU A 76 6.89 12.22 10.60
C LEU A 76 5.56 12.87 10.21
N ALA A 77 4.69 13.09 11.20
CA ALA A 77 3.41 13.75 10.99
C ALA A 77 3.57 15.21 10.53
N ALA A 78 4.56 15.93 11.05
CA ALA A 78 4.87 17.29 10.61
C ALA A 78 5.28 17.33 9.13
N VAL A 79 6.19 16.44 8.71
CA VAL A 79 6.58 16.32 7.29
C VAL A 79 5.38 15.95 6.42
N LEU A 80 4.53 15.03 6.89
CA LEU A 80 3.33 14.66 6.13
C LEU A 80 2.37 15.85 5.97
N ALA A 81 2.21 16.70 6.99
CA ALA A 81 1.34 17.88 6.92
C ALA A 81 1.77 18.86 5.82
N GLU A 82 3.06 18.98 5.55
CA GLU A 82 3.61 19.85 4.51
C GLU A 82 3.34 19.32 3.08
N HIS A 83 3.13 18.01 2.93
CA HIS A 83 3.05 17.35 1.62
C HIS A 83 1.67 16.82 1.25
N VAL A 84 0.82 16.48 2.24
CA VAL A 84 -0.48 15.82 1.97
C VAL A 84 -1.47 16.73 1.26
N GLY A 85 -1.31 18.06 1.40
CA GLY A 85 -2.18 19.07 0.78
C GLY A 85 -3.66 18.87 1.11
N ASP A 86 -4.51 19.20 0.14
CA ASP A 86 -5.98 19.10 0.26
C ASP A 86 -6.53 17.70 -0.11
N HIS A 87 -5.75 16.63 0.11
CA HIS A 87 -6.20 15.28 -0.23
C HIS A 87 -7.54 14.96 0.47
N PRO A 88 -8.60 14.53 -0.27
CA PRO A 88 -9.98 14.52 0.23
C PRO A 88 -10.15 13.68 1.49
N HIS A 89 -9.41 12.59 1.62
CA HIS A 89 -9.49 11.69 2.78
C HIS A 89 -8.30 11.75 3.74
N LEU A 90 -7.17 12.34 3.33
CA LEU A 90 -5.90 12.22 4.07
C LEU A 90 -5.46 13.54 4.72
N HIS A 91 -6.06 14.67 4.36
CA HIS A 91 -5.72 15.99 4.93
C HIS A 91 -5.75 16.04 6.47
N ALA A 92 -6.64 15.25 7.10
CA ALA A 92 -6.74 15.17 8.56
C ALA A 92 -5.76 14.16 9.20
N TYR A 93 -5.12 13.31 8.41
CA TYR A 93 -4.26 12.23 8.91
C TYR A 93 -3.01 12.72 9.67
N PRO A 94 -2.30 13.79 9.25
CA PRO A 94 -1.16 14.32 10.01
C PRO A 94 -1.53 14.67 11.44
N ALA A 95 -2.65 15.37 11.65
CA ALA A 95 -3.11 15.76 12.98
C ALA A 95 -3.47 14.53 13.83
N MET A 96 -4.10 13.51 13.24
CA MET A 96 -4.39 12.25 13.91
C MET A 96 -3.10 11.50 14.29
N LEU A 97 -2.10 11.47 13.40
CA LEU A 97 -0.82 10.81 13.63
C LEU A 97 0.02 11.52 14.71
N ALA A 98 -0.04 12.86 14.77
CA ALA A 98 0.63 13.66 15.78
C ALA A 98 -0.03 13.58 17.18
N SER A 99 -1.25 13.02 17.27
CA SER A 99 -2.01 12.97 18.52
C SER A 99 -1.41 11.98 19.54
N GLU A 100 -1.56 12.30 20.82
CA GLU A 100 -1.16 11.43 21.94
C GLU A 100 -2.01 10.16 22.04
N PRO A 101 -1.43 9.02 22.47
CA PRO A 101 -0.03 8.81 22.82
C PRO A 101 0.86 8.49 21.60
N THR A 102 0.29 8.43 20.40
CA THR A 102 0.97 7.97 19.17
C THR A 102 2.11 8.89 18.78
N GLY A 103 1.88 10.21 18.78
CA GLY A 103 2.86 11.21 18.35
C GLY A 103 4.18 11.19 19.12
N GLU A 104 4.14 10.91 20.44
CA GLU A 104 5.34 10.95 21.29
C GLU A 104 6.19 9.68 21.25
N GLN A 105 5.72 8.65 20.54
CA GLN A 105 6.51 7.44 20.35
C GLN A 105 7.81 7.76 19.61
N THR A 106 8.93 7.47 20.26
CA THR A 106 10.26 7.63 19.67
C THR A 106 10.61 6.39 18.84
N LEU A 107 11.03 6.61 17.60
CA LEU A 107 11.40 5.61 16.62
C LEU A 107 12.90 5.28 16.76
N ARG A 108 13.21 4.05 17.16
CA ARG A 108 14.58 3.56 17.37
C ARG A 108 14.69 2.07 17.11
N GLY A 109 15.89 1.60 16.78
CA GLY A 109 16.16 0.19 16.52
C GLY A 109 15.85 -0.16 15.07
N TYR A 110 15.04 -1.20 14.84
CA TYR A 110 14.69 -1.68 13.52
C TYR A 110 13.19 -1.77 13.31
N LEU A 111 12.75 -1.38 12.12
CA LEU A 111 11.40 -1.62 11.64
C LEU A 111 11.46 -2.75 10.61
N THR A 112 10.79 -3.86 10.93
CA THR A 112 10.62 -4.97 10.00
C THR A 112 9.22 -4.97 9.41
N GLY A 113 9.10 -5.50 8.19
CA GLY A 113 7.82 -5.63 7.52
C GLY A 113 7.95 -6.40 6.21
N SER A 114 6.81 -6.67 5.60
CA SER A 114 6.73 -7.31 4.29
C SER A 114 5.72 -6.54 3.44
N ILE A 115 6.10 -6.21 2.21
CA ILE A 115 5.19 -5.63 1.22
C ILE A 115 4.59 -6.79 0.43
N ASP A 116 3.26 -6.93 0.46
CA ASP A 116 2.57 -8.03 -0.22
C ASP A 116 2.94 -8.12 -1.70
N SER A 117 2.96 -6.98 -2.40
CA SER A 117 3.46 -6.94 -3.76
C SER A 117 3.98 -5.59 -4.20
N VAL A 118 5.00 -5.60 -5.06
CA VAL A 118 5.42 -4.45 -5.86
C VAL A 118 5.12 -4.76 -7.31
N LEU A 119 4.30 -3.94 -7.95
CA LEU A 119 3.93 -4.07 -9.35
C LEU A 119 4.73 -3.09 -10.19
N ARG A 120 5.32 -3.59 -11.27
CA ARG A 120 6.03 -2.78 -12.25
C ARG A 120 5.07 -2.35 -13.35
N VAL A 121 4.60 -1.11 -13.26
CA VAL A 121 3.65 -0.49 -14.20
C VAL A 121 4.42 0.16 -15.33
N ARG A 122 4.13 -0.25 -16.57
CA ARG A 122 4.71 0.34 -17.79
C ARG A 122 3.69 1.30 -18.38
N ASP A 123 4.13 2.50 -18.71
CA ASP A 123 3.32 3.45 -19.49
C ASP A 123 3.43 3.09 -20.98
N ASP A 124 2.32 3.21 -21.70
CA ASP A 124 2.25 3.06 -23.16
C ASP A 124 3.10 4.12 -23.88
N ALA A 125 3.43 5.23 -23.22
CA ALA A 125 4.32 6.27 -23.71
C ALA A 125 5.80 5.85 -23.85
N GLY A 126 6.17 4.62 -23.48
CA GLY A 126 7.53 4.07 -23.65
C GLY A 126 8.57 4.61 -22.67
N GLY A 127 8.13 5.30 -21.61
CA GLY A 127 8.98 5.75 -20.51
C GLY A 127 9.46 4.59 -19.61
N PRO A 128 10.37 4.88 -18.67
CA PRO A 128 10.77 3.91 -17.65
C PRO A 128 9.57 3.47 -16.80
N PRO A 129 9.58 2.23 -16.30
CA PRO A 129 8.46 1.72 -15.52
C PRO A 129 8.40 2.35 -14.12
N ARG A 130 7.18 2.53 -13.63
CA ARG A 130 6.90 2.91 -12.24
C ARG A 130 6.69 1.68 -11.37
N HIS A 131 7.05 1.77 -10.11
CA HIS A 131 6.92 0.68 -9.13
C HIS A 131 5.85 1.06 -8.11
N LEU A 132 4.72 0.35 -8.18
CA LEU A 132 3.54 0.55 -7.34
C LEU A 132 3.59 -0.41 -6.16
N VAL A 133 3.50 0.12 -4.94
CA VAL A 133 3.30 -0.69 -3.73
C VAL A 133 1.86 -1.17 -3.70
N VAL A 134 1.65 -2.47 -3.48
CA VAL A 134 0.33 -3.09 -3.38
C VAL A 134 0.22 -3.88 -2.08
N ASP A 135 -0.92 -3.73 -1.41
CA ASP A 135 -1.28 -4.47 -0.20
C ASP A 135 -2.71 -5.02 -0.32
N TYR A 136 -2.91 -6.29 0.02
CA TYR A 136 -4.19 -6.96 -0.03
C TYR A 136 -4.89 -6.97 1.34
N LYS A 137 -6.11 -6.45 1.37
CA LYS A 137 -6.95 -6.36 2.58
C LYS A 137 -8.18 -7.24 2.46
N SER A 138 -8.35 -8.16 3.42
CA SER A 138 -9.53 -9.04 3.52
C SER A 138 -10.58 -8.50 4.51
N ASN A 139 -10.48 -7.22 4.90
CA ASN A 139 -11.33 -6.59 5.91
C ASN A 139 -12.82 -6.68 5.56
N TRP A 140 -13.67 -6.87 6.58
CA TRP A 140 -15.12 -6.79 6.48
C TRP A 140 -15.56 -5.34 6.70
N LEU A 141 -16.15 -4.71 5.69
CA LEU A 141 -16.68 -3.33 5.80
C LEU A 141 -18.22 -3.27 5.83
N GLY A 142 -18.89 -4.43 5.73
CA GLY A 142 -20.34 -4.50 5.80
C GLY A 142 -20.88 -4.35 7.22
N GLU A 143 -22.14 -3.94 7.32
CA GLU A 143 -22.86 -3.90 8.59
C GLU A 143 -23.21 -5.33 9.06
N PHE A 144 -23.08 -5.60 10.36
CA PHE A 144 -23.42 -6.91 10.91
C PHE A 144 -24.92 -7.19 10.77
N GLY A 145 -25.27 -8.37 10.26
CA GLY A 145 -26.67 -8.77 10.02
C GLY A 145 -27.24 -8.28 8.69
N VAL A 146 -26.47 -7.50 7.90
CA VAL A 146 -26.83 -7.09 6.54
C VAL A 146 -26.00 -7.92 5.55
N PRO A 147 -26.59 -8.44 4.45
CA PRO A 147 -25.81 -9.10 3.41
C PRO A 147 -24.69 -8.20 2.89
N LEU A 148 -23.47 -8.74 2.83
CA LEU A 148 -22.33 -8.01 2.29
C LEU A 148 -22.54 -7.77 0.79
N THR A 149 -22.36 -6.52 0.36
CA THR A 149 -22.39 -6.16 -1.06
C THR A 149 -21.17 -5.30 -1.39
N VAL A 150 -20.86 -5.16 -2.68
CA VAL A 150 -19.79 -4.27 -3.14
C VAL A 150 -19.98 -2.83 -2.67
N ALA A 151 -21.22 -2.38 -2.43
CA ALA A 151 -21.51 -1.04 -1.91
C ALA A 151 -20.90 -0.77 -0.53
N SER A 152 -20.65 -1.81 0.28
CA SER A 152 -19.91 -1.69 1.55
C SER A 152 -18.44 -1.27 1.34
N TYR A 153 -17.94 -1.34 0.11
CA TYR A 153 -16.58 -1.01 -0.30
C TYR A 153 -16.53 0.22 -1.21
N HIS A 154 -17.52 1.10 -1.12
CA HIS A 154 -17.48 2.43 -1.73
C HIS A 154 -16.17 3.16 -1.35
N PRO A 155 -15.56 3.96 -2.25
CA PRO A 155 -14.29 4.66 -1.98
C PRO A 155 -14.24 5.40 -0.64
N ASP A 156 -15.28 6.15 -0.27
CA ASP A 156 -15.36 6.80 1.05
C ASP A 156 -15.26 5.82 2.22
N ARG A 157 -15.97 4.68 2.16
CA ARG A 157 -15.94 3.65 3.22
C ARG A 157 -14.58 2.98 3.30
N VAL A 158 -13.93 2.77 2.16
CA VAL A 158 -12.57 2.26 2.08
C VAL A 158 -11.60 3.27 2.69
N ALA A 159 -11.72 4.55 2.35
CA ALA A 159 -10.88 5.61 2.90
C ALA A 159 -11.04 5.76 4.42
N GLU A 160 -12.27 5.67 4.94
CA GLU A 160 -12.52 5.61 6.38
C GLU A 160 -11.83 4.40 7.05
N ALA A 161 -11.87 3.24 6.41
CA ALA A 161 -11.19 2.04 6.89
C ALA A 161 -9.66 2.21 6.87
N MET A 162 -9.11 2.84 5.81
CA MET A 162 -7.69 3.19 5.72
C MET A 162 -7.26 4.05 6.91
N MET A 163 -8.01 5.13 7.18
CA MET A 163 -7.73 6.05 8.27
C MET A 163 -7.79 5.35 9.64
N ARG A 164 -8.86 4.60 9.90
CA ARG A 164 -9.09 3.89 11.17
C ARG A 164 -8.00 2.87 11.49
N ALA A 165 -7.44 2.23 10.46
CA ALA A 165 -6.43 1.19 10.62
C ALA A 165 -4.99 1.73 10.51
N HIS A 166 -4.79 3.06 10.41
CA HIS A 166 -3.49 3.69 10.19
C HIS A 166 -2.73 3.14 8.96
N TYR A 167 -3.47 2.67 7.94
CA TYR A 167 -2.86 2.18 6.70
C TYR A 167 -2.10 3.25 5.92
N PRO A 168 -2.41 4.57 5.97
CA PRO A 168 -1.54 5.58 5.35
C PRO A 168 -0.12 5.63 5.96
N LEU A 169 0.03 5.41 7.27
CA LEU A 169 1.37 5.29 7.90
C LEU A 169 2.10 4.07 7.34
N GLN A 170 1.43 2.91 7.28
CA GLN A 170 2.00 1.70 6.69
C GLN A 170 2.42 1.91 5.23
N ALA A 171 1.56 2.56 4.43
CA ALA A 171 1.81 2.83 3.02
C ALA A 171 3.05 3.70 2.79
N LEU A 172 3.26 4.72 3.63
CA LEU A 172 4.45 5.57 3.58
C LEU A 172 5.70 4.80 4.01
N LEU A 173 5.63 3.98 5.05
CA LEU A 173 6.76 3.13 5.48
C LEU A 173 7.14 2.12 4.39
N TYR A 174 6.16 1.53 3.71
CA TYR A 174 6.40 0.65 2.55
C TYR A 174 6.98 1.42 1.37
N SER A 175 6.55 2.65 1.14
CA SER A 175 7.12 3.50 0.09
C SER A 175 8.59 3.84 0.38
N VAL A 176 8.94 4.11 1.64
CA VAL A 176 10.35 4.29 2.07
C VAL A 176 11.15 3.00 1.89
N ALA A 177 10.61 1.85 2.29
CA ALA A 177 11.26 0.57 2.10
C ALA A 177 11.53 0.29 0.62
N LEU A 178 10.53 0.51 -0.25
CA LEU A 178 10.66 0.37 -1.69
C LEU A 178 11.69 1.35 -2.27
N HIS A 179 11.65 2.62 -1.85
CA HIS A 179 12.60 3.64 -2.28
C HIS A 179 14.06 3.24 -1.98
N ARG A 180 14.34 2.78 -0.76
CA ARG A 180 15.67 2.30 -0.36
C ARG A 180 16.07 1.00 -1.09
N PHE A 181 15.12 0.10 -1.31
CA PHE A 181 15.37 -1.11 -2.08
C PHE A 181 15.74 -0.79 -3.54
N LEU A 182 14.98 0.07 -4.21
CA LEU A 182 15.23 0.44 -5.60
C LEU A 182 16.55 1.20 -5.74
N SER A 183 16.87 2.12 -4.84
CA SER A 183 18.16 2.85 -4.88
C SER A 183 19.38 1.93 -4.79
N TRP A 184 19.23 0.75 -4.17
CA TRP A 184 20.29 -0.25 -4.09
C TRP A 184 20.31 -1.21 -5.28
N ARG A 185 19.16 -1.52 -5.88
CA ARG A 185 19.01 -2.63 -6.83
C ARG A 185 18.87 -2.19 -8.28
N MET A 186 18.46 -0.95 -8.51
CA MET A 186 18.19 -0.40 -9.83
C MET A 186 19.25 0.66 -10.19
N PRO A 187 20.09 0.39 -11.21
CA PRO A 187 20.93 1.43 -11.81
C PRO A 187 20.08 2.59 -12.33
N ASP A 188 20.62 3.80 -12.26
CA ASP A 188 19.95 5.04 -12.71
C ASP A 188 18.57 5.29 -12.05
N TYR A 189 18.40 4.78 -10.82
CA TYR A 189 17.18 5.02 -10.04
C TYR A 189 16.99 6.50 -9.76
N ASP A 190 15.86 7.01 -10.24
CA ASP A 190 15.31 8.33 -9.95
C ASP A 190 13.93 8.17 -9.27
N PRO A 191 13.75 8.62 -8.02
CA PRO A 191 12.47 8.54 -7.31
C PRO A 191 11.32 9.21 -8.04
N ALA A 192 11.54 10.36 -8.70
CA ALA A 192 10.49 11.12 -9.37
C ALA A 192 9.92 10.38 -10.59
N THR A 193 10.73 9.48 -11.15
CA THR A 193 10.39 8.74 -12.35
C THR A 193 9.92 7.32 -12.04
N HIS A 194 10.48 6.70 -10.99
CA HIS A 194 10.31 5.26 -10.76
C HIS A 194 9.35 4.92 -9.62
N LEU A 195 9.01 5.84 -8.71
CA LEU A 195 7.98 5.60 -7.71
C LEU A 195 6.59 5.73 -8.35
N GLY A 196 5.71 4.75 -8.09
CA GLY A 196 4.37 4.68 -8.68
C GLY A 196 3.23 4.90 -7.68
N GLY A 197 3.54 5.27 -6.44
CA GLY A 197 2.55 5.41 -5.36
C GLY A 197 2.15 4.07 -4.74
N ILE A 198 0.94 4.04 -4.17
CA ILE A 198 0.40 2.91 -3.41
C ILE A 198 -1.02 2.53 -3.85
N ALA A 199 -1.36 1.24 -3.78
CA ALA A 199 -2.72 0.73 -3.97
C ALA A 199 -3.07 -0.33 -2.91
N TYR A 200 -4.10 -0.06 -2.12
CA TYR A 200 -4.63 -0.99 -1.13
C TYR A 200 -5.90 -1.63 -1.69
N LEU A 201 -5.89 -2.96 -1.75
CA LEU A 201 -6.89 -3.76 -2.45
C LEU A 201 -7.75 -4.51 -1.45
N PHE A 202 -8.91 -3.94 -1.14
CA PHE A 202 -9.95 -4.57 -0.33
C PHE A 202 -10.69 -5.60 -1.19
N VAL A 203 -10.12 -6.81 -1.27
CA VAL A 203 -10.47 -7.83 -2.27
C VAL A 203 -11.94 -8.25 -2.27
N ARG A 204 -12.66 -8.04 -1.17
CA ARG A 204 -14.11 -8.31 -1.05
C ARG A 204 -15.00 -7.28 -1.76
N GLY A 205 -14.47 -6.10 -2.05
CA GLY A 205 -15.13 -5.05 -2.82
C GLY A 205 -14.88 -5.13 -4.33
N MET A 206 -13.92 -5.96 -4.75
CA MET A 206 -13.48 -6.09 -6.14
C MET A 206 -14.29 -7.19 -6.83
N ALA A 207 -15.19 -6.79 -7.74
CA ALA A 207 -16.18 -7.67 -8.36
C ALA A 207 -16.00 -7.88 -9.88
N GLY A 208 -14.76 -7.80 -10.37
CA GLY A 208 -14.43 -8.03 -11.77
C GLY A 208 -14.55 -6.78 -12.65
N PRO A 209 -14.66 -6.93 -13.98
CA PRO A 209 -14.60 -5.81 -14.92
C PRO A 209 -15.71 -4.77 -14.72
N ASP A 210 -16.88 -5.20 -14.23
CA ASP A 210 -18.05 -4.36 -13.99
C ASP A 210 -18.09 -3.78 -12.56
N THR A 211 -16.97 -3.82 -11.83
CA THR A 211 -16.88 -3.20 -10.50
C THR A 211 -17.24 -1.72 -10.60
N PRO A 212 -18.20 -1.21 -9.81
CA PRO A 212 -18.56 0.21 -9.83
C PRO A 212 -17.36 1.11 -9.53
N THR A 213 -17.35 2.30 -10.11
CA THR A 213 -16.29 3.30 -9.92
C THR A 213 -16.87 4.64 -9.47
N VAL A 214 -16.07 5.40 -8.71
CA VAL A 214 -16.27 6.83 -8.45
C VAL A 214 -14.97 7.52 -8.85
N ASP A 215 -15.06 8.55 -9.70
CA ASP A 215 -13.88 9.26 -10.22
C ASP A 215 -12.80 8.31 -10.78
N GLN A 216 -13.25 7.28 -11.52
CA GLN A 216 -12.42 6.20 -12.09
C GLN A 216 -11.75 5.26 -11.08
N VAL A 217 -11.95 5.47 -9.78
CA VAL A 217 -11.48 4.57 -8.72
C VAL A 217 -12.52 3.46 -8.51
N PRO A 218 -12.17 2.18 -8.73
CA PRO A 218 -13.08 1.07 -8.48
C PRO A 218 -13.35 0.84 -6.99
N TYR A 219 -14.53 0.33 -6.69
CA TYR A 219 -14.88 -0.12 -5.35
C TYR A 219 -13.87 -1.14 -4.83
N GLY A 220 -13.55 -1.05 -3.55
CA GLY A 220 -12.52 -1.86 -2.92
C GLY A 220 -11.07 -1.47 -3.24
N VAL A 221 -10.83 -0.45 -4.07
CA VAL A 221 -9.47 0.04 -4.35
C VAL A 221 -9.28 1.40 -3.69
N PHE A 222 -8.22 1.53 -2.88
CA PHE A 222 -7.70 2.82 -2.44
C PHE A 222 -6.36 3.05 -3.12
N SER A 223 -6.17 4.21 -3.73
CA SER A 223 -4.93 4.59 -4.39
C SER A 223 -4.47 5.96 -3.92
N TRP A 224 -3.16 6.11 -3.72
CA TRP A 224 -2.56 7.38 -3.34
C TRP A 224 -1.15 7.49 -3.91
N ASP A 225 -0.82 8.65 -4.46
CA ASP A 225 0.56 9.01 -4.77
C ASP A 225 1.06 10.03 -3.73
N PRO A 226 1.94 9.64 -2.80
CA PRO A 226 2.52 10.57 -1.83
C PRO A 226 3.54 11.53 -2.48
N GLY A 227 3.97 11.27 -3.72
CA GLY A 227 5.04 12.00 -4.38
C GLY A 227 6.43 11.62 -3.87
N PRO A 228 7.48 11.83 -4.69
CA PRO A 228 8.85 11.47 -4.34
C PRO A 228 9.39 12.27 -3.15
N ASP A 229 9.07 13.55 -3.05
CA ASP A 229 9.63 14.45 -2.03
C ASP A 229 9.25 14.01 -0.62
N LEU A 230 7.98 13.64 -0.41
CA LEU A 230 7.51 13.12 0.87
C LEU A 230 8.22 11.80 1.23
N VAL A 231 8.37 10.88 0.28
CA VAL A 231 9.03 9.59 0.51
C VAL A 231 10.51 9.77 0.84
N ILE A 232 11.20 10.69 0.15
CA ILE A 232 12.61 11.03 0.40
C ILE A 232 12.75 11.65 1.79
N ALA A 233 11.93 12.65 2.13
CA ALA A 233 11.96 13.32 3.42
C ALA A 233 11.70 12.35 4.58
N TRP A 234 10.73 11.44 4.43
CA TRP A 234 10.50 10.38 5.41
C TRP A 234 11.67 9.41 5.52
N SER A 235 12.29 9.03 4.39
CA SER A 235 13.47 8.16 4.38
C SER A 235 14.64 8.79 5.14
N GLN A 236 14.91 10.08 4.92
CA GLN A 236 15.97 10.83 5.61
C GLN A 236 15.68 10.95 7.11
N LEU A 237 14.45 11.35 7.47
CA LEU A 237 14.05 11.49 8.86
C LEU A 237 14.15 10.16 9.61
N LEU A 238 13.72 9.05 9.01
CA LEU A 238 13.86 7.71 9.61
C LEU A 238 15.32 7.27 9.75
N ALA A 239 16.24 7.77 8.92
CA ALA A 239 17.68 7.57 9.09
C ALA A 239 18.28 8.40 10.24
N GLY A 240 17.52 9.34 10.79
CA GLY A 240 17.97 10.31 11.80
C GLY A 240 18.68 11.52 11.20
N GLU A 241 18.48 11.79 9.91
CA GLU A 241 18.98 12.99 9.26
C GLU A 241 18.02 14.16 9.52
N GLY A 242 18.55 15.32 9.90
CA GLY A 242 17.76 16.54 10.13
C GLY A 242 16.95 16.59 11.44
N ALA A 243 17.11 15.60 12.32
CA ALA A 243 16.50 15.52 13.66
C ALA A 243 17.45 15.98 14.79
#